data_AF-A0A966FDU9-F1
#
_entry.id   AF-A0A966FDU9-F1
#
_cell.length_a   1.000
_cell.length_b   1.000
_cell.length_c   1.000
_cell.angle_alpha   90.00
_cell.angle_beta   90.00
_cell.angle_gamma   90.00
#
_symmetry.space_group_name_H-M   'P 1'
#
loop_
_entity.id
_entity.type
_entity.pdbx_description
1 polymer ?
#
loop_
_entity_poly.entity_id
_entity_poly.type
_entity_poly.pdbx_seq_one_letter_code
_entity_poly.pdbx_strand_id
1 'polypeptide(L)'
;MANIKSQIKRNRQNEQRRITNRVYRGAARTAIKKTRAAFETNSLEPSKAAVLEAISMLDKAAQKGILHKNNAARRKSRLVKRLAAIAPTMTQAAVPVEETPAEAEPVKKPARRTTRTTRTTKKPAKE
;
A
#
# COMPACT_ATOMS: atom_id res chain seq x y z
N MET A 1 21.65 -22.12 -22.39
CA MET A 1 22.67 -22.57 -21.42
C MET A 1 23.38 -21.35 -20.83
N ALA A 2 23.92 -21.42 -19.61
CA ALA A 2 24.82 -20.41 -19.07
C ALA A 2 26.21 -21.02 -18.97
N ASN A 3 27.17 -20.52 -19.75
CA ASN A 3 28.47 -21.19 -19.91
C ASN A 3 29.51 -20.69 -18.89
N ILE A 4 29.32 -19.47 -18.36
CA ILE A 4 30.23 -18.88 -17.37
C ILE A 4 29.80 -19.26 -15.95
N LYS A 5 30.74 -19.73 -15.12
CA LYS A 5 30.49 -20.15 -13.72
C LYS A 5 29.69 -19.13 -12.90
N SER A 6 29.95 -17.83 -13.10
CA SER A 6 29.21 -16.74 -12.44
C SER A 6 27.74 -16.66 -12.87
N GLN A 7 27.44 -16.88 -14.15
CA GLN A 7 26.07 -16.90 -14.69
C GLN A 7 25.29 -18.11 -14.18
N ILE A 8 25.90 -19.30 -14.11
CA ILE A 8 25.28 -20.51 -13.53
C ILE A 8 24.86 -20.23 -12.07
N LYS A 9 25.75 -19.62 -11.27
CA LYS A 9 25.45 -19.21 -9.89
C LYS A 9 24.29 -18.21 -9.82
N ARG A 10 24.22 -17.23 -10.74
CA ARG A 10 23.11 -16.27 -10.81
C ARG A 10 21.78 -16.92 -11.19
N ASN A 11 21.76 -17.85 -12.14
CA ASN A 11 20.54 -18.56 -12.55
C ASN A 11 19.94 -19.33 -11.37
N ARG A 12 20.74 -20.13 -10.66
CA ARG A 12 20.31 -20.86 -9.45
C ARG A 12 19.74 -19.93 -8.37
N GLN A 13 20.39 -18.77 -8.13
CA GLN A 13 19.88 -17.76 -7.19
C GLN A 13 18.55 -17.15 -7.68
N ASN A 14 18.42 -16.89 -8.98
CA ASN A 14 17.23 -16.30 -9.58
C ASN A 14 16.03 -17.25 -9.54
N GLU A 15 16.24 -18.56 -9.70
CA GLU A 15 15.20 -19.59 -9.58
C GLU A 15 14.64 -19.67 -8.15
N GLN A 16 15.52 -19.75 -7.15
CA GLN A 16 15.13 -19.74 -5.73
C GLN A 16 14.34 -18.46 -5.36
N ARG A 17 14.82 -17.30 -5.83
CA ARG A 17 14.12 -16.01 -5.70
C ARG A 17 12.80 -15.98 -6.47
N ARG A 18 12.70 -16.62 -7.64
CA ARG A 18 11.47 -16.69 -8.45
C ARG A 18 10.40 -17.50 -7.74
N ILE A 19 10.76 -18.65 -7.16
CA ILE A 19 9.84 -19.52 -6.41
C ILE A 19 9.29 -18.77 -5.18
N THR A 20 10.17 -18.26 -4.33
CA THR A 20 9.77 -17.49 -3.12
C THR A 20 8.93 -16.26 -3.48
N ASN A 21 9.37 -15.46 -4.48
CA ASN A 21 8.61 -14.29 -4.94
C ASN A 21 7.24 -14.66 -5.53
N ARG A 22 7.11 -15.82 -6.20
CA ARG A 22 5.83 -16.30 -6.74
C ARG A 22 4.83 -16.57 -5.61
N VAL A 23 5.25 -17.18 -4.50
CA VAL A 23 4.38 -17.48 -3.35
C VAL A 23 3.84 -16.19 -2.73
N TYR A 24 4.70 -15.28 -2.27
CA TYR A 24 4.25 -14.05 -1.60
C TYR A 24 3.46 -13.11 -2.53
N ARG A 25 3.88 -12.98 -3.79
CA ARG A 25 3.14 -12.18 -4.80
C ARG A 25 1.80 -12.82 -5.16
N GLY A 26 1.73 -14.16 -5.15
CA GLY A 26 0.51 -14.94 -5.33
C GLY A 26 -0.46 -14.70 -4.18
N ALA A 27 -0.05 -14.97 -2.94
CA ALA A 27 -0.84 -14.75 -1.73
C ALA A 27 -1.41 -13.32 -1.65
N ALA A 28 -0.57 -12.29 -1.87
CA ALA A 28 -1.02 -10.90 -1.88
C ALA A 28 -2.01 -10.56 -3.02
N ARG A 29 -1.94 -11.26 -4.17
CA ARG A 29 -2.96 -11.14 -5.25
C ARG A 29 -4.25 -11.85 -4.87
N THR A 30 -4.18 -13.05 -4.28
CA THR A 30 -5.33 -13.82 -3.84
C THR A 30 -6.11 -13.11 -2.74
N ALA A 31 -5.44 -12.54 -1.74
CA ALA A 31 -6.10 -11.74 -0.69
C ALA A 31 -6.80 -10.48 -1.25
N ILE A 32 -6.24 -9.85 -2.29
CA ILE A 32 -6.91 -8.77 -3.04
C ILE A 32 -8.12 -9.27 -3.83
N LYS A 33 -8.10 -10.52 -4.34
CA LYS A 33 -9.28 -11.12 -5.00
C LYS A 33 -10.38 -11.46 -3.97
N LYS A 34 -10.03 -12.07 -2.84
CA LYS A 34 -10.95 -12.35 -1.71
C LYS A 34 -11.67 -11.08 -1.24
N THR A 35 -10.92 -10.01 -0.95
CA THR A 35 -11.50 -8.72 -0.52
C THR A 35 -12.44 -8.11 -1.55
N ARG A 36 -12.15 -8.24 -2.85
CA ARG A 36 -13.07 -7.77 -3.91
C ARG A 36 -14.37 -8.56 -3.92
N ALA A 37 -14.31 -9.89 -3.82
CA ALA A 37 -15.51 -10.72 -3.72
C ALA A 37 -16.33 -10.42 -2.44
N ALA A 38 -15.67 -10.15 -1.31
CA ALA A 38 -16.36 -9.72 -0.08
C ALA A 38 -17.08 -8.37 -0.21
N PHE A 39 -16.55 -7.45 -1.04
CA PHE A 39 -17.23 -6.20 -1.35
C PHE A 39 -18.44 -6.38 -2.28
N GLU A 40 -18.47 -7.42 -3.13
CA GLU A 40 -19.61 -7.71 -4.02
C GLU A 40 -20.84 -8.19 -3.24
N THR A 41 -20.66 -8.78 -2.05
CA THR A 41 -21.77 -9.23 -1.17
C THR A 41 -22.24 -8.16 -0.17
N ASN A 42 -21.70 -6.93 -0.24
CA ASN A 42 -22.04 -5.75 0.59
C ASN A 42 -22.03 -5.96 2.13
N SER A 43 -21.48 -7.06 2.62
CA SER A 43 -21.51 -7.41 4.05
C SER A 43 -20.32 -6.78 4.79
N LEU A 44 -20.61 -5.92 5.78
CA LEU A 44 -19.61 -5.10 6.46
C LEU A 44 -18.57 -5.90 7.26
N GLU A 45 -19.00 -6.83 8.13
CA GLU A 45 -18.10 -7.62 8.98
C GLU A 45 -17.11 -8.51 8.21
N PRO A 46 -17.53 -9.37 7.24
CA PRO A 46 -16.58 -10.16 6.47
C PRO A 46 -15.68 -9.29 5.59
N SER A 47 -16.16 -8.12 5.14
CA SER A 47 -15.34 -7.14 4.42
C SER A 47 -14.21 -6.57 5.28
N LYS A 48 -14.49 -6.20 6.54
CA LYS A 48 -13.46 -5.73 7.50
C LYS A 48 -12.39 -6.80 7.71
N ALA A 49 -12.79 -8.03 8.03
CA ALA A 49 -11.87 -9.14 8.28
C ALA A 49 -10.97 -9.45 7.07
N ALA A 50 -11.56 -9.53 5.86
CA ALA A 50 -10.81 -9.75 4.63
C ALA A 50 -9.81 -8.62 4.32
N VAL A 51 -10.19 -7.36 4.60
CA VAL A 51 -9.30 -6.19 4.39
C VAL A 51 -8.10 -6.26 5.33
N LEU A 52 -8.27 -6.67 6.58
CA LEU A 52 -7.17 -6.88 7.53
C LEU A 52 -6.21 -8.00 7.06
N GLU A 53 -6.73 -9.15 6.60
CA GLU A 53 -5.91 -10.23 5.99
C GLU A 53 -5.08 -9.69 4.81
N ALA A 54 -5.73 -8.94 3.90
CA ALA A 54 -5.08 -8.38 2.72
C ALA A 54 -4.02 -7.34 3.05
N ILE A 55 -4.21 -6.51 4.08
CA ILE A 55 -3.21 -5.55 4.57
C ILE A 55 -1.99 -6.30 5.11
N SER A 56 -2.19 -7.31 5.99
CA SER A 56 -1.11 -8.13 6.56
C SER A 56 -0.25 -8.81 5.48
N MET A 57 -0.90 -9.39 4.45
CA MET A 57 -0.19 -10.05 3.35
C MET A 57 0.55 -9.07 2.43
N LEU A 58 0.03 -7.86 2.25
CA LEU A 58 0.73 -6.80 1.50
C LEU A 58 1.97 -6.30 2.24
N ASP A 59 1.91 -6.16 3.56
CA ASP A 59 3.05 -5.73 4.37
C ASP A 59 4.15 -6.80 4.44
N LYS A 60 3.79 -8.07 4.66
CA LYS A 60 4.74 -9.19 4.60
C LYS A 60 5.46 -9.24 3.25
N ALA A 61 4.75 -8.97 2.15
CA ALA A 61 5.36 -8.89 0.82
C ALA A 61 6.22 -7.62 0.60
N ALA A 62 5.91 -6.51 1.27
CA ALA A 62 6.69 -5.28 1.20
C ALA A 62 7.97 -5.34 2.06
N GLN A 63 7.88 -5.90 3.27
CA GLN A 63 9.00 -6.11 4.18
C GLN A 63 10.07 -7.03 3.56
N LYS A 64 9.65 -8.07 2.83
CA LYS A 64 10.55 -8.95 2.07
C LYS A 64 11.06 -8.34 0.74
N GLY A 65 10.75 -7.08 0.44
CA GLY A 65 11.19 -6.38 -0.78
C GLY A 65 10.53 -6.86 -2.09
N ILE A 66 9.52 -7.72 -2.01
CA ILE A 66 8.87 -8.37 -3.16
C ILE A 66 7.85 -7.43 -3.84
N LEU A 67 7.25 -6.54 -3.03
CA LEU A 67 6.56 -5.33 -3.48
C LEU A 67 7.32 -4.09 -2.99
N HIS A 68 7.40 -3.06 -3.84
CA HIS A 68 7.83 -1.74 -3.39
C HIS A 68 6.85 -1.15 -2.38
N LYS A 69 7.34 -0.46 -1.33
CA LYS A 69 6.55 0.16 -0.25
C LYS A 69 5.37 0.96 -0.80
N ASN A 70 5.62 1.84 -1.77
CA ASN A 70 4.58 2.65 -2.43
C ASN A 70 3.52 1.82 -3.19
N ASN A 71 3.86 0.63 -3.70
CA ASN A 71 2.90 -0.25 -4.37
C ASN A 71 1.96 -0.92 -3.35
N ALA A 72 2.50 -1.36 -2.21
CA ALA A 72 1.69 -1.83 -1.08
C ALA A 72 0.79 -0.71 -0.54
N ALA A 73 1.34 0.49 -0.25
CA ALA A 73 0.58 1.64 0.23
C ALA A 73 -0.58 2.05 -0.71
N ARG A 74 -0.34 2.12 -2.02
CA ARG A 74 -1.41 2.37 -3.01
C ARG A 74 -2.52 1.31 -2.99
N ARG A 75 -2.17 0.03 -2.76
CA ARG A 75 -3.17 -1.06 -2.66
C ARG A 75 -3.97 -0.96 -1.37
N LYS A 76 -3.32 -0.76 -0.22
CA LYS A 76 -3.99 -0.51 1.07
C LYS A 76 -5.00 0.63 0.97
N SER A 77 -4.54 1.80 0.50
CA SER A 77 -5.39 2.99 0.36
C SER A 77 -6.63 2.73 -0.50
N ARG A 78 -6.49 1.97 -1.59
CA ARG A 78 -7.64 1.58 -2.44
C ARG A 78 -8.62 0.62 -1.77
N LEU A 79 -8.14 -0.30 -0.91
CA LEU A 79 -9.01 -1.20 -0.14
C LEU A 79 -9.77 -0.44 0.94
N VAL A 80 -9.08 0.39 1.73
CA VAL A 80 -9.68 1.19 2.80
C VAL A 80 -10.71 2.19 2.25
N LYS A 81 -10.42 2.86 1.13
CA LYS A 81 -11.38 3.76 0.46
C LYS A 81 -12.64 3.04 -0.01
N ARG A 82 -12.55 1.78 -0.45
CA ARG A 82 -13.72 0.98 -0.84
C ARG A 82 -14.54 0.55 0.38
N LEU A 83 -13.88 0.12 1.45
CA LEU A 83 -14.56 -0.22 2.71
C LEU A 83 -15.33 0.99 3.27
N ALA A 84 -14.72 2.17 3.29
CA ALA A 84 -15.38 3.41 3.72
C ALA A 84 -16.59 3.77 2.84
N ALA A 85 -16.52 3.54 1.52
CA ALA A 85 -17.62 3.78 0.59
C ALA A 85 -18.79 2.79 0.71
N ILE A 86 -18.60 1.64 1.38
CA ILE A 86 -19.65 0.66 1.69
C ILE A 86 -20.23 0.88 3.09
N ALA A 87 -19.51 1.60 3.96
CA ALA A 87 -19.94 1.97 5.31
C ALA A 87 -20.45 3.43 5.51
N PRO A 88 -21.01 4.16 4.52
CA PRO A 88 -21.24 5.61 4.63
C PRO A 88 -22.45 6.01 5.50
N THR A 89 -23.00 5.11 6.31
CA THR A 89 -24.31 5.26 6.97
C THR A 89 -24.26 5.53 8.49
N MET A 90 -23.10 5.80 9.09
CA MET A 90 -23.00 6.19 10.52
C MET A 90 -21.95 7.30 10.73
N THR A 91 -22.26 8.53 10.33
CA THR A 91 -21.52 9.73 10.76
C THR A 91 -22.41 10.97 10.83
N GLN A 92 -23.48 10.88 11.62
CA GLN A 92 -24.10 12.04 12.28
C GLN A 92 -24.27 11.72 13.77
N ALA A 93 -23.95 12.69 14.62
CA ALA A 93 -24.17 12.73 16.08
C ALA A 93 -23.64 11.57 16.96
N ALA A 94 -22.47 11.78 17.58
CA ALA A 94 -22.22 11.46 19.01
C ALA A 94 -20.89 12.08 19.48
N VAL A 95 -20.97 13.19 20.23
CA VAL A 95 -19.91 13.69 21.12
C VAL A 95 -20.53 13.72 22.52
N PRO A 96 -19.97 12.96 23.46
CA PRO A 96 -19.48 13.53 24.73
C PRO A 96 -18.06 13.00 25.02
N VAL A 97 -17.05 13.84 25.26
CA VAL A 97 -16.77 14.56 26.53
C VAL A 97 -16.63 13.61 27.72
N GLU A 98 -15.40 13.19 27.99
CA GLU A 98 -14.79 13.32 29.31
C GLU A 98 -13.38 13.91 29.13
N GLU A 99 -13.06 14.94 29.90
CA GLU A 99 -11.76 15.60 29.94
C GLU A 99 -10.96 15.07 31.14
N THR A 100 -9.62 15.10 31.06
CA THR A 100 -8.79 15.94 31.95
C THR A 100 -7.30 15.88 31.53
N PRO A 101 -6.45 16.87 31.89
CA PRO A 101 -5.36 17.34 31.02
C PRO A 101 -3.92 17.21 31.61
N ALA A 102 -2.97 17.93 30.98
CA ALA A 102 -1.52 18.01 31.24
C ALA A 102 -0.71 16.76 30.81
N GLU A 103 0.53 16.78 30.27
CA GLU A 103 1.41 17.81 29.67
C GLU A 103 2.43 17.06 28.76
N ALA A 104 3.24 17.59 27.85
CA ALA A 104 3.61 18.97 27.46
C ALA A 104 4.09 19.00 25.98
N GLU A 105 4.42 20.18 25.43
CA GLU A 105 5.30 20.34 24.25
C GLU A 105 6.45 21.31 24.54
N PRO A 106 7.61 21.18 23.85
CA PRO A 106 7.92 22.23 22.89
C PRO A 106 8.56 21.77 21.57
N VAL A 107 7.78 21.87 20.48
CA VAL A 107 8.12 22.40 19.15
C VAL A 107 9.61 22.68 18.84
N LYS A 108 10.15 22.01 17.81
CA LYS A 108 11.08 22.67 16.86
C LYS A 108 10.82 22.22 15.41
N LYS A 109 10.12 23.08 14.65
CA LYS A 109 9.73 22.86 13.24
C LYS A 109 10.91 23.06 12.28
N PRO A 110 10.98 22.28 11.18
CA PRO A 110 11.44 22.80 9.89
C PRO A 110 10.27 23.04 8.93
N ALA A 111 10.35 24.11 8.14
CA ALA A 111 9.22 24.68 7.40
C ALA A 111 8.73 23.85 6.19
N ARG A 112 7.41 23.80 6.02
CA ARG A 112 6.72 23.21 4.86
C ARG A 112 6.78 24.16 3.66
N ARG A 113 7.72 23.96 2.73
CA ARG A 113 7.75 24.71 1.46
C ARG A 113 6.71 24.17 0.49
N THR A 114 5.72 24.98 0.16
CA THR A 114 4.63 24.64 -0.77
C THR A 114 5.03 24.81 -2.24
N THR A 115 4.19 24.24 -3.10
CA THR A 115 4.28 24.09 -4.56
C THR A 115 4.76 25.31 -5.37
N ARG A 116 5.52 25.06 -6.44
CA ARG A 116 5.49 25.90 -7.65
C ARG A 116 5.39 25.06 -8.91
N THR A 117 4.20 25.02 -9.50
CA THR A 117 3.96 24.56 -10.87
C THR A 117 4.37 25.67 -11.83
N THR A 118 5.26 25.40 -12.78
CA THR A 118 5.44 26.26 -13.97
C THR A 118 5.48 25.42 -15.25
N ARG A 119 4.39 25.61 -16.00
CA ARG A 119 4.09 25.20 -17.37
C ARG A 119 5.27 25.18 -18.33
N THR A 120 5.27 24.16 -19.19
CA THR A 120 6.10 23.98 -20.39
C THR A 120 6.20 25.24 -21.25
N THR A 121 7.40 25.57 -21.75
CA THR A 121 7.55 26.36 -22.98
C THR A 121 8.54 25.70 -23.93
N LYS A 122 8.10 25.63 -25.18
CA LYS A 122 8.75 25.12 -26.40
C LYS A 122 10.10 25.81 -26.64
N LYS A 123 11.18 25.05 -26.87
CA LYS A 123 12.47 25.58 -27.34
C LYS A 123 12.35 26.01 -28.81
N PRO A 124 12.49 27.30 -29.18
CA PRO A 124 12.69 27.70 -30.56
C PRO A 124 14.16 27.49 -30.99
N ALA A 125 14.41 27.54 -32.30
CA ALA A 125 15.69 27.22 -32.92
C ALA A 125 16.63 28.44 -33.07
N LYS A 126 17.80 28.18 -33.68
CA LYS A 126 18.92 29.09 -34.01
C LYS A 126 19.81 29.53 -32.82
N GLU A 127 21.11 29.80 -33.03
CA GLU A 127 21.90 29.77 -34.28
C GLU A 127 22.86 28.57 -34.36
#